data_AF-A0A959FYN7-F1
#
_entry.id   AF-A0A959FYN7-F1
#
_cell.length_a   1.000
_cell.length_b   1.000
_cell.length_c   1.000
_cell.angle_alpha   90.00
_cell.angle_beta   90.00
_cell.angle_gamma   90.00
#
_symmetry.space_group_name_H-M   'P 1'
#
loop_
_entity.id
_entity.type
_entity.pdbx_description
1 polymer ?
#
loop_
_entity_poly.entity_id
_entity_poly.type
_entity_poly.pdbx_seq_one_letter_code
_entity_poly.pdbx_strand_id
1 'polypeptide(L)' 'PGKYNFLQVFTPDHRQSIAIEPMTCNVDAFNNREGLIVLKPGEAHAASFGLRLD' A
#
# COMPACT_ATOMS: atom_id res chain seq x y z
N PRO A 1 8.63 9.28 -1.85
CA PRO A 1 8.99 8.21 -2.81
C PRO A 1 9.15 6.87 -2.09
N GLY A 2 8.51 5.81 -2.59
CA GLY A 2 8.65 4.44 -2.04
C GLY A 2 7.91 4.19 -0.74
N LYS A 3 6.90 5.01 -0.39
CA LYS A 3 5.98 4.72 0.72
C LYS A 3 4.72 4.12 0.09
N TYR A 4 3.55 4.67 0.32
CA TYR A 4 2.31 4.22 -0.32
C TYR A 4 2.14 4.76 -1.74
N ASN A 5 2.89 4.19 -2.69
CA ASN A 5 2.81 4.57 -4.10
C ASN A 5 1.64 3.90 -4.84
N PHE A 6 0.97 2.94 -4.21
CA PHE A 6 -0.15 2.18 -4.77
C PHE A 6 -1.35 2.30 -3.82
N LEU A 7 -2.55 2.24 -4.38
CA LEU A 7 -3.81 2.28 -3.62
C LEU A 7 -4.73 1.19 -4.15
N GLN A 8 -5.10 0.26 -3.29
CA GLN A 8 -6.19 -0.67 -3.58
C GLN A 8 -7.49 -0.06 -3.06
N VAL A 9 -8.52 -0.09 -3.91
CA VAL A 9 -9.87 0.37 -3.58
C VAL A 9 -10.83 -0.76 -3.87
N PHE A 10 -11.62 -1.14 -2.87
CA PHE A 10 -12.58 -2.22 -2.99
C PHE A 10 -13.93 -1.82 -2.40
N THR A 11 -15.00 -2.17 -3.11
CA THR A 11 -16.37 -2.02 -2.65
C THR A 11 -17.08 -3.37 -2.74
N PRO A 12 -17.47 -4.00 -1.62
CA PRO A 12 -18.20 -5.27 -1.65
C PRO A 12 -19.59 -5.12 -2.29
N ASP A 13 -20.19 -6.25 -2.69
CA ASP A 13 -21.46 -6.29 -3.45
C ASP A 13 -22.63 -5.60 -2.75
N HIS A 14 -22.68 -5.62 -1.42
CA HIS A 14 -23.73 -4.93 -0.66
C HIS A 14 -23.57 -3.39 -0.64
N ARG A 15 -22.43 -2.84 -1.09
CA ARG A 15 -22.16 -1.39 -1.23
C ARG A 15 -22.33 -0.54 0.03
N GLN A 16 -22.27 -1.14 1.22
CA GLN A 16 -22.39 -0.43 2.51
C GLN A 16 -21.04 -0.03 3.12
N SER A 17 -19.93 -0.35 2.46
CA SER A 17 -18.59 -0.04 2.92
C SER A 17 -17.66 0.12 1.72
N ILE A 18 -16.52 0.77 1.96
CA ILE A 18 -15.41 0.86 1.01
C ILE A 18 -14.11 0.62 1.79
N ALA A 19 -13.22 -0.20 1.22
CA ALA A 19 -11.85 -0.33 1.69
C ALA A 19 -10.95 0.63 0.89
N ILE A 20 -10.11 1.36 1.62
CA ILE A 20 -9.08 2.24 1.08
C ILE A 20 -7.77 1.75 1.67
N GLU A 21 -6.94 1.10 0.85
CA GLU A 21 -5.79 0.33 1.30
C GLU A 21 -4.49 0.90 0.70
N PRO A 22 -3.76 1.77 1.43
CA PRO A 22 -2.47 2.27 0.98
C PRO A 22 -1.42 1.14 0.95
N MET A 23 -0.79 0.93 -0.20
CA MET A 23 0.15 -0.18 -0.43
C MET A 23 1.52 0.33 -0.87
N THR A 24 2.59 -0.31 -0.40
CA THR A 24 3.96 0.07 -0.74
C THR A 24 4.40 -0.34 -2.15
N CYS A 25 3.72 -1.33 -2.73
CA CYS A 25 4.03 -1.92 -4.02
C CYS A 25 2.72 -2.33 -4.74
N ASN A 26 2.82 -2.73 -6.01
CA ASN A 26 1.67 -3.23 -6.75
C ASN A 26 1.24 -4.64 -6.26
N VAL A 27 0.06 -5.09 -6.66
CA VAL A 27 -0.30 -6.50 -6.58
C VAL A 27 0.74 -7.35 -7.30
N ASP A 28 1.04 -8.54 -6.79
CA ASP A 28 2.02 -9.46 -7.38
C ASP A 28 3.47 -8.92 -7.47
N ALA A 29 3.85 -7.99 -6.59
CA ALA A 29 5.15 -7.30 -6.62
C ALA A 29 6.39 -8.21 -6.56
N PHE A 30 6.31 -9.40 -5.97
CA PHE A 30 7.45 -10.33 -5.95
C PHE A 30 7.76 -10.91 -7.34
N ASN A 31 6.76 -10.99 -8.22
CA ASN A 31 6.93 -11.49 -9.59
C ASN A 31 7.18 -10.34 -10.57
N ASN A 32 6.33 -9.30 -10.54
CA ASN A 32 6.42 -8.19 -11.50
C ASN A 32 7.45 -7.10 -11.12
N ARG A 33 7.90 -7.08 -9.86
CA ARG A 33 8.87 -6.10 -9.29
C ARG A 33 8.37 -4.65 -9.23
N GLU A 34 7.09 -4.39 -9.49
CA GLU A 34 6.55 -3.03 -9.49
C GLU A 34 6.41 -2.47 -8.08
N GLY A 35 7.19 -1.44 -7.77
CA GLY A 35 7.23 -0.84 -6.44
C GLY A 35 7.86 -1.71 -5.37
N LEU A 36 8.47 -2.85 -5.73
CA LEU A 36 9.13 -3.75 -4.77
C LEU A 36 10.30 -3.02 -4.09
N ILE A 37 10.19 -2.85 -2.78
CA ILE A 37 11.25 -2.26 -1.95
C ILE A 37 12.14 -3.41 -1.45
N VAL A 38 13.43 -3.34 -1.76
CA VAL A 38 14.43 -4.29 -1.26
C VAL A 38 15.32 -3.56 -0.26
N LEU A 39 15.40 -4.08 0.96
CA LEU A 39 16.27 -3.56 2.03
C LEU A 39 17.51 -4.44 2.17
N LYS A 40 18.68 -3.82 2.17
CA LYS A 40 19.94 -4.48 2.51
C LYS A 40 20.08 -4.64 4.03
N PRO A 41 20.98 -5.51 4.52
CA PRO A 41 21.26 -5.61 5.95
C PRO A 41 21.55 -4.24 6.57
N GLY A 42 20.83 -3.89 7.63
CA GLY A 42 20.95 -2.60 8.33
C GLY A 42 20.08 -1.47 7.77
N GLU A 43 19.41 -1.66 6.63
CA GLU A 43 18.47 -0.66 6.09
C GLU A 43 17.09 -0.79 6.74
N ALA A 44 16.37 0.33 6.80
CA ALA A 44 15.02 0.40 7.35
C ALA A 44 14.10 1.21 6.43
N HIS A 45 12.82 0.85 6.42
CA HIS A 45 11.78 1.59 5.74
C HIS A 45 10.68 1.99 6.74
N ALA A 46 10.27 3.26 6.71
CA ALA A 46 9.24 3.79 7.60
C ALA A 46 8.16 4.53 6.80
N ALA A 47 6.90 4.19 7.08
CA ALA A 47 5.73 4.83 6.51
C ALA A 47 4.67 5.00 7.61
N SER A 48 3.83 6.03 7.46
CA SER A 48 2.69 6.29 8.33
C SER A 48 1.47 6.59 7.48
N PHE A 49 0.33 6.06 7.90
CA PHE A 49 -0.98 6.34 7.33
C PHE A 49 -1.99 6.45 8.48
N GLY A 50 -3.08 7.13 8.22
CA GLY A 50 -4.12 7.34 9.22
C GLY A 50 -5.26 8.14 8.64
N LEU A 51 -6.36 8.17 9.38
CA LEU A 51 -7.53 8.96 9.07
C LEU A 51 -7.55 10.19 9.97
N ARG A 52 -7.92 11.33 9.42
CA ARG A 52 -8.28 12.51 10.19
C ARG A 52 -9.75 12.80 9.90
N LEU A 53 -10.52 12.92 10.97
CA LEU A 53 -11.89 13.39 10.92
C LEU A 53 -11.84 14.82 11.45
N ASP A 54 -12.04 15.77 10.54
CA ASP A 54 -12.08 17.19 10.85
C ASP A 54 -13.47 17.56 11.38
#